data_AF-A0A6V8D7A2-F1
#
_entry.id   AF-A0A6V8D7A2-F1
#
_cell.length_a   1.000
_cell.length_b   1.000
_cell.length_c   1.000
_cell.angle_alpha   90.00
_cell.angle_beta   90.00
_cell.angle_gamma   90.00
#
_symmetry.space_group_name_H-M   'P 1'
#
loop_
_entity.id
_entity.type
_entity.pdbx_description
1 polymer ?
#
loop_
_entity_poly.entity_id
_entity_poly.type
_entity_poly.pdbx_seq_one_letter_code
_entity_poly.pdbx_strand_id
1 'polypeptide(L)'
;MFEFTLYLLGCFLFLIFAEKYRRTTFAITVIIAMIYPLVAEISEFSNFIQIKYYSILIPAILFSFSKCKPHSTSESFEKVFAIMPGILRLALALNIAEAVVYVFLFDKFVTAFFGLVLMFTIPKFSYDENQDIGFEDLLWTISYSMCLMIGLLFHPLESPLTSSGIAILAIALLSCVYVQKWKKWISFRVYSLYYLIILDALFSRNGFSIYDWFYSKSFSPENRITPLSENLFRIVSIGLCMILLYRWWKVRNPPSPRSSVNFS
;
A
#
# COMPACT_ATOMS: atom_id res chain seq x y z
N MET A 1 -12.03 -2.66 21.56
CA MET A 1 -11.02 -1.57 21.64
C MET A 1 -9.65 -2.10 22.10
N PHE A 2 -9.56 -2.88 23.18
CA PHE A 2 -8.29 -3.45 23.64
C PHE A 2 -7.60 -4.38 22.61
N GLU A 3 -8.36 -5.24 21.94
CA GLU A 3 -7.85 -6.16 20.89
C GLU A 3 -7.28 -5.41 19.69
N PHE A 4 -7.93 -4.33 19.26
CA PHE A 4 -7.43 -3.46 18.19
C PHE A 4 -6.10 -2.80 18.59
N THR A 5 -5.99 -2.29 19.82
CA THR A 5 -4.73 -1.74 20.34
C THR A 5 -3.62 -2.80 20.41
N LEU A 6 -3.95 -4.03 20.83
CA LEU A 6 -3.01 -5.16 20.83
C LEU A 6 -2.53 -5.51 19.42
N TYR A 7 -3.43 -5.51 18.43
CA TYR A 7 -3.05 -5.69 17.03
C TYR A 7 -2.10 -4.59 16.55
N LEU A 8 -2.40 -3.32 16.85
CA LEU A 8 -1.53 -2.19 16.48
C LEU A 8 -0.14 -2.36 17.08
N LEU A 9 -0.07 -2.73 18.37
CA LEU A 9 1.19 -2.98 19.07
C LEU A 9 1.95 -4.17 18.46
N GLY A 10 1.26 -5.28 18.21
CA GLY A 10 1.83 -6.48 17.61
C GLY A 10 2.37 -6.22 16.20
N CYS A 11 1.64 -5.45 15.40
CA CYS A 11 2.08 -5.05 14.07
C CYS A 11 3.31 -4.14 14.14
N PHE A 12 3.32 -3.18 15.06
CA PHE A 12 4.48 -2.30 15.27
C PHE A 12 5.73 -3.09 15.72
N LEU A 13 5.58 -4.03 16.65
CA LEU A 13 6.65 -4.93 17.06
C LEU A 13 7.14 -5.79 15.89
N PHE A 14 6.22 -6.37 15.11
CA PHE A 14 6.55 -7.15 13.93
C PHE A 14 7.33 -6.31 12.92
N LEU A 15 6.97 -5.05 12.69
CA LEU A 15 7.70 -4.13 11.81
C LEU A 15 9.14 -3.90 12.29
N ILE A 16 9.35 -3.69 13.59
CA ILE A 16 10.69 -3.54 14.17
C ILE A 16 11.52 -4.80 13.96
N PHE A 17 10.95 -5.98 14.24
CA PHE A 17 11.62 -7.26 14.03
C PHE A 17 11.91 -7.52 12.55
N ALA A 18 10.96 -7.24 11.67
CA ALA A 18 11.09 -7.39 10.22
C ALA A 18 12.20 -6.52 9.65
N GLU A 19 12.31 -5.28 10.13
CA GLU A 19 13.38 -4.36 9.75
C GLU A 19 14.75 -4.81 10.25
N LYS A 20 14.82 -5.44 11.43
CA LYS A 20 16.07 -5.97 11.98
C LYS A 20 16.52 -7.26 11.28
N TYR A 21 15.58 -8.14 10.91
CA TYR A 21 15.86 -9.47 10.36
C TYR A 21 15.34 -9.64 8.93
N ARG A 22 15.56 -8.64 8.06
CA ARG A 22 14.98 -8.53 6.72
C ARG A 22 15.03 -9.80 5.87
N ARG A 23 16.18 -10.49 5.84
CA ARG A 23 16.37 -11.73 5.06
C ARG A 23 15.59 -12.92 5.63
N THR A 24 15.51 -13.00 6.95
CA THR A 24 14.74 -14.05 7.62
C THR A 24 13.26 -13.80 7.45
N THR A 25 12.81 -12.56 7.62
CA THR A 25 11.43 -12.15 7.34
C THR A 25 11.08 -12.41 5.88
N PHE A 26 11.96 -12.09 4.93
CA PHE A 26 11.81 -12.44 3.52
C PHE A 26 11.56 -13.94 3.31
N ALA A 27 12.42 -14.80 3.86
CA ALA A 27 12.31 -16.25 3.70
C ALA A 27 10.99 -16.77 4.29
N ILE A 28 10.66 -16.35 5.50
CA ILE A 28 9.40 -16.72 6.17
C ILE A 28 8.19 -16.25 5.35
N THR A 29 8.22 -15.01 4.86
CA THR A 29 7.18 -14.43 4.03
C THR A 29 6.96 -15.22 2.74
N VAL A 30 8.03 -15.58 2.04
CA VAL A 30 7.96 -16.37 0.80
C VAL A 30 7.41 -17.78 1.08
N ILE A 31 7.84 -18.41 2.17
CA ILE A 31 7.35 -19.72 2.60
C ILE A 31 5.85 -19.65 2.92
N ILE A 32 5.42 -18.67 3.72
CA ILE A 32 4.01 -18.48 4.08
C ILE A 32 3.18 -18.17 2.83
N ALA A 33 3.68 -17.32 1.94
CA ALA A 33 3.00 -16.99 0.68
C ALA A 33 2.78 -18.23 -0.21
N MET A 34 3.73 -19.16 -0.25
CA MET A 34 3.60 -20.42 -0.98
C MET A 34 2.71 -21.44 -0.26
N ILE A 35 2.73 -21.47 1.08
CA ILE A 35 1.98 -22.43 1.88
C ILE A 35 0.52 -22.01 2.06
N TYR A 36 0.22 -20.72 2.13
CA TYR A 36 -1.13 -20.22 2.42
C TYR A 36 -2.19 -20.76 1.45
N PRO A 37 -1.95 -20.86 0.12
CA PRO A 37 -2.91 -21.48 -0.78
C PRO A 37 -3.26 -22.93 -0.49
N LEU A 38 -2.32 -23.67 0.09
CA LEU A 38 -2.52 -25.06 0.51
C LEU A 38 -3.24 -25.16 1.85
N VAL A 39 -3.09 -24.15 2.72
CA VAL A 39 -3.67 -24.12 4.07
C VAL A 39 -5.08 -23.53 4.10
N ALA A 40 -5.36 -22.56 3.23
CA ALA A 40 -6.61 -21.79 3.24
C ALA A 40 -7.73 -22.40 2.36
N GLU A 41 -7.66 -23.69 2.02
CA GLU A 41 -8.67 -24.38 1.18
C GLU A 41 -9.10 -23.57 -0.06
N ILE A 42 -8.12 -22.95 -0.74
CA ILE A 42 -8.35 -21.95 -1.80
C ILE A 42 -9.17 -22.49 -3.00
N SER A 43 -9.27 -23.81 -3.15
CA SER A 43 -10.14 -24.46 -4.13
C SER A 43 -11.62 -24.12 -3.97
N GLU A 44 -12.05 -23.65 -2.80
CA GLU A 44 -13.44 -23.23 -2.56
C GLU A 44 -13.70 -21.75 -2.91
N PHE A 45 -12.65 -20.96 -3.12
CA PHE A 45 -12.79 -19.56 -3.51
C PHE A 45 -13.14 -19.41 -4.99
N SER A 46 -14.03 -18.46 -5.29
CA SER A 46 -14.26 -18.05 -6.68
C SER A 46 -12.96 -17.59 -7.35
N ASN A 47 -12.80 -17.83 -8.65
CA ASN A 47 -11.63 -17.40 -9.44
C ASN A 47 -11.29 -15.92 -9.23
N PHE A 48 -12.29 -15.07 -9.00
CA PHE A 48 -12.12 -13.66 -8.69
C PHE A 48 -11.37 -13.40 -7.37
N ILE A 49 -11.72 -14.14 -6.31
CA ILE A 49 -11.04 -14.05 -5.01
C ILE A 49 -9.60 -14.58 -5.12
N GLN A 50 -9.39 -15.65 -5.89
CA GLN A 50 -8.05 -16.19 -6.17
C GLN A 50 -7.17 -15.17 -6.91
N ILE A 51 -7.69 -14.52 -7.96
CA ILE A 51 -6.96 -13.47 -8.70
C ILE A 51 -6.60 -12.30 -7.78
N LYS A 52 -7.53 -11.84 -6.93
CA LYS A 52 -7.24 -10.81 -5.93
C LYS A 52 -6.14 -11.23 -4.96
N TYR A 53 -6.18 -12.48 -4.50
CA TYR A 53 -5.17 -12.98 -3.58
C TYR A 53 -3.76 -12.97 -4.21
N TYR A 54 -3.63 -13.50 -5.43
CA TYR A 54 -2.36 -13.47 -6.16
C TYR A 54 -1.91 -12.04 -6.53
N SER A 55 -2.84 -11.12 -6.77
CA SER A 55 -2.54 -9.70 -7.02
C SER A 55 -1.89 -9.01 -5.81
N ILE A 56 -2.08 -9.54 -4.60
CA ILE A 56 -1.42 -9.06 -3.37
C ILE A 56 -0.13 -9.84 -3.13
N LEU A 57 -0.18 -11.16 -3.29
CA LEU A 57 0.95 -12.06 -3.04
C LEU A 57 2.16 -11.76 -3.93
N ILE A 58 1.93 -11.59 -5.24
CA ILE A 58 3.00 -11.41 -6.23
C ILE A 58 3.77 -10.10 -5.98
N PRO A 59 3.13 -8.92 -5.87
CA PRO A 59 3.83 -7.68 -5.50
C PRO A 59 4.54 -7.79 -4.17
N ALA A 60 3.97 -8.53 -3.22
CA ALA A 60 4.56 -8.68 -1.92
C ALA A 60 5.81 -9.57 -1.96
N ILE A 61 5.85 -10.64 -2.78
CA ILE A 61 7.06 -11.45 -3.05
C ILE A 61 8.11 -10.62 -3.78
N LEU A 62 7.71 -9.84 -4.79
CA LEU A 62 8.61 -8.95 -5.54
C LEU A 62 9.25 -7.90 -4.62
N PHE A 63 8.45 -7.30 -3.75
CA PHE A 63 8.91 -6.33 -2.76
C PHE A 63 9.88 -6.96 -1.77
N SER A 64 9.53 -8.14 -1.27
CA SER A 64 10.38 -8.98 -0.44
C SER A 64 11.73 -9.27 -1.13
N PHE A 65 11.73 -9.68 -2.40
CA PHE A 65 12.95 -10.02 -3.15
C PHE A 65 13.84 -8.79 -3.37
N SER A 66 13.21 -7.64 -3.61
CA SER A 66 13.92 -6.37 -3.82
C SER A 66 14.78 -5.94 -2.63
N LYS A 67 14.46 -6.39 -1.41
CA LYS A 67 15.21 -6.10 -0.17
C LYS A 67 16.38 -7.06 0.08
N CYS A 68 16.51 -8.13 -0.70
CA CYS A 68 17.49 -9.19 -0.49
C CYS A 68 18.70 -9.09 -1.41
N LYS A 69 19.05 -7.89 -1.92
CA LYS A 69 20.19 -7.70 -2.83
C LYS A 69 21.46 -8.32 -2.24
N PRO A 70 21.99 -9.42 -2.83
CA PRO A 70 23.20 -10.03 -2.32
C PRO A 70 24.39 -9.08 -2.52
N HIS A 71 25.36 -9.13 -1.62
CA HIS A 71 26.66 -8.46 -1.80
C HIS A 71 27.50 -9.14 -2.90
N SER A 72 27.09 -10.32 -3.37
CA SER A 72 27.76 -11.09 -4.41
C SER A 72 27.18 -10.78 -5.79
N THR A 73 28.06 -10.27 -6.65
CA THR A 73 27.92 -9.72 -8.00
C THR A 73 27.79 -10.81 -9.06
N SER A 74 26.62 -11.43 -9.18
CA SER A 74 26.24 -12.11 -10.42
C SER A 74 25.59 -11.10 -11.36
N GLU A 75 26.10 -10.99 -12.58
CA GLU A 75 25.60 -10.05 -13.61
C GLU A 75 24.09 -10.22 -13.85
N SER A 76 23.59 -11.45 -13.74
CA SER A 76 22.16 -11.79 -13.85
C SER A 76 21.33 -11.16 -12.74
N PHE A 77 21.83 -11.19 -11.50
CA PHE A 77 21.14 -10.57 -10.36
C PHE A 77 21.14 -9.05 -10.47
N GLU A 78 22.24 -8.44 -10.90
CA GLU A 78 22.31 -6.98 -11.11
C GLU A 78 21.28 -6.48 -12.12
N LYS A 79 21.09 -7.22 -13.23
CA LYS A 79 20.05 -6.91 -14.22
C LYS A 79 18.64 -6.97 -13.62
N VAL A 80 18.35 -7.96 -12.77
CA VAL A 80 17.04 -8.07 -12.08
C VAL A 80 16.83 -6.92 -11.09
N PHE A 81 17.83 -6.56 -10.28
CA PHE A 81 17.72 -5.45 -9.35
C PHE A 81 17.60 -4.09 -10.07
N ALA A 82 18.20 -3.93 -11.24
CA ALA A 82 18.08 -2.71 -12.05
C ALA A 82 16.66 -2.46 -12.55
N ILE A 83 15.91 -3.52 -12.93
CA ILE A 83 14.52 -3.38 -13.42
C ILE A 83 13.48 -3.35 -12.31
N MET A 84 13.82 -3.79 -11.09
CA MET A 84 12.90 -3.92 -9.96
C MET A 84 12.14 -2.62 -9.60
N PRO A 85 12.76 -1.41 -9.59
CA PRO A 85 12.02 -0.16 -9.40
C PRO A 85 10.89 0.06 -10.41
N GLY A 86 11.10 -0.33 -11.66
CA GLY A 86 10.09 -0.27 -12.71
C GLY A 86 8.95 -1.26 -12.48
N ILE A 87 9.28 -2.50 -12.10
CA ILE A 87 8.30 -3.55 -11.79
C ILE A 87 7.42 -3.14 -10.60
N LEU A 88 8.01 -2.65 -9.50
CA LEU A 88 7.26 -2.21 -8.32
C LEU A 88 6.36 -1.01 -8.62
N ARG A 89 6.82 -0.09 -9.47
CA ARG A 89 6.00 1.03 -9.94
C ARG A 89 4.78 0.54 -10.73
N LEU A 90 4.97 -0.44 -11.62
CA LEU A 90 3.87 -1.03 -12.39
C LEU A 90 2.89 -1.77 -11.48
N ALA A 91 3.39 -2.56 -10.53
CA ALA A 91 2.57 -3.27 -9.55
C ALA A 91 1.70 -2.30 -8.73
N LEU A 92 2.27 -1.17 -8.29
CA LEU A 92 1.52 -0.13 -7.58
C LEU A 92 0.48 0.53 -8.48
N ALA A 93 0.80 0.79 -9.76
CA ALA A 93 -0.15 1.33 -10.73
C ALA A 93 -1.33 0.36 -10.96
N LEU A 94 -1.07 -0.93 -11.13
CA LEU A 94 -2.11 -1.95 -11.29
C LEU A 94 -3.00 -2.05 -10.06
N ASN A 95 -2.43 -1.98 -8.85
CA ASN A 95 -3.19 -1.97 -7.60
C ASN A 95 -4.12 -0.74 -7.49
N ILE A 96 -3.67 0.43 -7.97
CA ILE A 96 -4.53 1.62 -8.04
C ILE A 96 -5.61 1.43 -9.12
N ALA A 97 -5.24 0.93 -10.30
CA ALA A 97 -6.17 0.73 -11.42
C ALA A 97 -7.34 -0.19 -11.02
N GLU A 98 -7.03 -1.29 -10.33
CA GLU A 98 -8.04 -2.20 -9.78
C GLU A 98 -9.02 -1.44 -8.86
N ALA A 99 -8.50 -0.67 -7.90
CA ALA A 99 -9.33 0.11 -7.00
C ALA A 99 -10.16 1.17 -7.73
N VAL A 100 -9.59 1.84 -8.75
CA VAL A 100 -10.30 2.82 -9.59
C VAL A 100 -11.47 2.16 -10.32
N VAL A 101 -11.29 0.97 -10.89
CA VAL A 101 -12.37 0.23 -11.56
C VAL A 101 -13.50 -0.07 -10.58
N TYR A 102 -13.20 -0.57 -9.38
CA TYR A 102 -14.23 -0.83 -8.37
C TYR A 102 -15.01 0.42 -7.99
N VAL A 103 -14.32 1.51 -7.67
CA VAL A 103 -14.94 2.74 -7.22
C VAL A 103 -15.75 3.40 -8.35
N PHE A 104 -15.32 3.23 -9.60
CA PHE A 104 -16.08 3.67 -10.78
C PHE A 104 -17.39 2.89 -10.95
N LEU A 105 -17.38 1.56 -10.72
CA LEU A 105 -18.60 0.73 -10.75
C LEU A 105 -19.63 1.10 -9.68
N PHE A 106 -19.24 1.89 -8.67
CA PHE A 106 -20.12 2.40 -7.62
C PHE A 106 -20.46 3.89 -7.79
N ASP A 107 -20.33 4.43 -9.00
CA ASP A 107 -20.63 5.84 -9.36
C ASP A 107 -19.85 6.90 -8.57
N LYS A 108 -18.71 6.52 -7.96
CA LYS A 108 -17.85 7.43 -7.18
C LYS A 108 -16.77 8.05 -8.07
N PHE A 109 -17.20 8.81 -9.07
CA PHE A 109 -16.34 9.35 -10.13
C PHE A 109 -15.19 10.24 -9.65
N VAL A 110 -15.38 11.04 -8.60
CA VAL A 110 -14.30 11.91 -8.08
C VAL A 110 -13.17 11.10 -7.46
N THR A 111 -13.50 10.06 -6.70
CA THR A 111 -12.51 9.15 -6.11
C THR A 111 -11.82 8.33 -7.19
N ALA A 112 -12.55 7.88 -8.22
CA ALA A 112 -11.97 7.22 -9.38
C ALA A 112 -10.97 8.14 -10.13
N PHE A 113 -11.36 9.40 -10.39
CA PHE A 113 -10.46 10.39 -11.00
C PHE A 113 -9.22 10.65 -10.14
N PHE A 114 -9.37 10.72 -8.81
CA PHE A 114 -8.23 10.89 -7.91
C PHE A 114 -7.24 9.71 -8.02
N GLY A 115 -7.75 8.48 -8.11
CA GLY A 115 -6.92 7.31 -8.38
C GLY A 115 -6.21 7.38 -9.74
N LEU A 116 -6.87 7.86 -10.80
CA LEU A 116 -6.22 8.09 -12.10
C LEU A 116 -5.06 9.08 -11.99
N VAL A 117 -5.28 10.21 -11.32
CA VAL A 117 -4.21 11.22 -11.08
C VAL A 117 -3.05 10.57 -10.35
N LEU A 118 -3.31 9.82 -9.27
CA LEU A 118 -2.27 9.12 -8.51
C LEU A 118 -1.44 8.19 -9.37
N MET A 119 -2.04 7.43 -10.30
CA MET A 119 -1.32 6.55 -11.24
C MET A 119 -0.35 7.33 -12.13
N PHE A 120 -0.77 8.45 -12.71
CA PHE A 120 0.09 9.26 -13.57
C PHE A 120 1.21 9.95 -12.80
N THR A 121 0.97 10.27 -11.53
CA THR A 121 1.92 10.97 -10.67
C THR A 121 2.75 10.03 -9.78
N ILE A 122 2.72 8.70 -9.98
CA ILE A 122 3.53 7.76 -9.17
C ILE A 122 5.01 8.20 -9.21
N PRO A 123 5.65 8.42 -8.04
CA PRO A 123 7.06 8.80 -7.97
C PRO A 123 7.98 7.69 -8.51
N LYS A 124 9.20 8.07 -8.88
CA LYS A 124 10.21 7.09 -9.29
C LYS A 124 10.75 6.36 -8.06
N PHE A 125 10.70 5.04 -8.09
CA PHE A 125 11.33 4.20 -7.08
C PHE A 125 12.86 4.23 -7.24
N SER A 126 13.57 4.14 -6.13
CA SER A 126 15.03 4.08 -6.08
C SER A 126 15.47 3.24 -4.88
N TYR A 127 16.70 2.70 -4.94
CA TYR A 127 17.38 2.12 -3.78
C TYR A 127 18.04 3.22 -2.95
N ASP A 128 18.12 3.07 -1.63
CA ASP A 128 19.00 3.86 -0.77
C ASP A 128 20.28 3.09 -0.41
N GLU A 129 21.13 3.71 0.40
CA GLU A 129 22.37 3.13 0.93
C GLU A 129 22.13 1.87 1.78
N ASN A 130 20.95 1.72 2.39
CA ASN A 130 20.53 0.56 3.17
C ASN A 130 19.85 -0.51 2.32
N GLN A 131 19.92 -0.39 0.99
CA GLN A 131 19.23 -1.24 0.00
C GLN A 131 17.69 -1.21 0.14
N ASP A 132 17.14 -0.18 0.77
CA ASP A 132 15.71 0.05 0.84
C ASP A 132 15.21 0.63 -0.49
N ILE A 133 14.32 -0.10 -1.15
CA ILE A 133 13.61 0.39 -2.33
C ILE A 133 12.37 1.20 -1.92
N GLY A 134 12.17 2.34 -2.57
CA GLY A 134 11.00 3.19 -2.37
C GLY A 134 11.20 4.60 -2.95
N PHE A 135 10.41 5.55 -2.50
CA PHE A 135 10.50 6.96 -2.88
C PHE A 135 10.23 7.89 -1.69
N GLU A 136 10.78 9.11 -1.74
CA GLU A 136 10.57 10.16 -0.75
C GLU A 136 9.61 11.22 -1.31
N ASP A 137 8.30 10.89 -1.36
CA ASP A 137 7.25 11.85 -1.68
C ASP A 137 6.09 11.73 -0.69
N LEU A 138 6.21 12.50 0.40
CA LEU A 138 5.23 12.55 1.48
C LEU A 138 3.82 12.84 0.99
N LEU A 139 3.67 13.85 0.12
CA LEU A 139 2.37 14.28 -0.35
C LEU A 139 1.70 13.18 -1.19
N TRP A 140 2.47 12.53 -2.08
CA TRP A 140 1.93 11.43 -2.86
C TRP A 140 1.51 10.27 -1.96
N THR A 141 2.32 9.91 -0.97
CA THR A 141 2.02 8.86 0.02
C THR A 141 0.74 9.13 0.83
N ILE A 142 0.56 10.36 1.32
CA ILE A 142 -0.65 10.77 2.04
C ILE A 142 -1.84 10.74 1.09
N SER A 143 -1.69 11.30 -0.12
CA SER A 143 -2.75 11.36 -1.12
C SER A 143 -3.22 9.97 -1.53
N TYR A 144 -2.27 9.05 -1.76
CA TYR A 144 -2.54 7.65 -2.03
C TYR A 144 -3.32 7.00 -0.88
N SER A 145 -2.83 7.13 0.34
CA SER A 145 -3.46 6.50 1.51
C SER A 145 -4.87 7.04 1.73
N MET A 146 -5.07 8.35 1.57
CA MET A 146 -6.39 8.99 1.64
C MET A 146 -7.33 8.48 0.54
N CYS A 147 -6.87 8.42 -0.72
CA CYS A 147 -7.68 7.91 -1.82
C CYS A 147 -8.13 6.45 -1.57
N LEU A 148 -7.23 5.59 -1.09
CA LEU A 148 -7.55 4.19 -0.79
C LEU A 148 -8.52 4.08 0.41
N MET A 149 -8.30 4.86 1.48
CA MET A 149 -9.22 4.90 2.63
C MET A 149 -10.62 5.35 2.22
N ILE A 150 -10.73 6.42 1.42
CA ILE A 150 -12.01 6.91 0.90
C ILE A 150 -12.68 5.82 0.04
N GLY A 151 -11.93 5.16 -0.84
CA GLY A 151 -12.44 4.04 -1.64
C GLY A 151 -12.97 2.88 -0.79
N LEU A 152 -12.26 2.51 0.29
CA LEU A 152 -12.69 1.48 1.24
C LEU A 152 -13.95 1.88 2.02
N LEU A 153 -14.09 3.17 2.37
CA LEU A 153 -15.29 3.69 3.04
C LEU A 153 -16.52 3.63 2.12
N PHE A 154 -16.35 3.91 0.83
CA PHE A 154 -17.43 3.82 -0.18
C PHE A 154 -17.79 2.39 -0.58
N HIS A 155 -17.05 1.38 -0.11
CA HIS A 155 -17.34 -0.01 -0.46
C HIS A 155 -18.74 -0.41 0.07
N PRO A 156 -19.66 -0.90 -0.79
CA PRO A 156 -21.07 -1.06 -0.44
C PRO A 156 -21.33 -2.22 0.53
N LEU A 157 -20.45 -3.23 0.55
CA LEU A 157 -20.60 -4.37 1.44
C LEU A 157 -19.98 -4.10 2.81
N GLU A 158 -20.63 -4.62 3.85
CA GLU A 158 -19.98 -4.94 5.11
C GLU A 158 -18.88 -5.95 4.83
N SER A 159 -17.66 -5.44 4.81
CA SER A 159 -16.49 -6.28 4.68
C SER A 159 -15.53 -5.91 5.79
N PRO A 160 -15.07 -6.87 6.59
CA PRO A 160 -14.06 -6.60 7.58
C PRO A 160 -12.69 -6.30 6.92
N LEU A 161 -12.59 -6.40 5.58
CA LEU A 161 -11.52 -5.84 4.76
C LEU A 161 -11.47 -4.30 4.79
N THR A 162 -12.59 -3.61 5.04
CA THR A 162 -12.63 -2.13 5.08
C THR A 162 -11.84 -1.60 6.27
N SER A 163 -12.17 -2.04 7.49
CA SER A 163 -11.52 -1.56 8.71
C SER A 163 -10.08 -2.06 8.84
N SER A 164 -9.80 -3.31 8.46
CA SER A 164 -8.43 -3.84 8.43
C SER A 164 -7.57 -3.14 7.37
N GLY A 165 -8.11 -2.84 6.19
CA GLY A 165 -7.43 -2.08 5.14
C GLY A 165 -7.08 -0.65 5.59
N ILE A 166 -8.00 0.04 6.27
CA ILE A 166 -7.76 1.36 6.86
C ILE A 166 -6.67 1.27 7.95
N ALA A 167 -6.73 0.25 8.82
CA ALA A 167 -5.76 0.06 9.88
C ALA A 167 -4.34 -0.16 9.31
N ILE A 168 -4.19 -0.98 8.28
CA ILE A 168 -2.91 -1.23 7.59
C ILE A 168 -2.32 0.08 7.05
N LEU A 169 -3.14 0.91 6.39
CA LEU A 169 -2.67 2.20 5.86
C LEU A 169 -2.25 3.15 6.98
N ALA A 170 -3.04 3.21 8.06
CA ALA A 170 -2.72 4.03 9.22
C ALA A 170 -1.41 3.61 9.89
N ILE A 171 -1.21 2.31 10.12
CA ILE A 171 0.04 1.78 10.70
C ILE A 171 1.23 2.12 9.82
N ALA A 172 1.13 1.92 8.51
CA ALA A 172 2.23 2.23 7.59
C ALA A 172 2.62 3.71 7.65
N LEU A 173 1.63 4.61 7.71
CA LEU A 173 1.87 6.06 7.85
C LEU A 173 2.51 6.39 9.20
N LEU A 174 1.96 5.88 10.30
CA LEU A 174 2.48 6.12 11.66
C LEU A 174 3.91 5.60 11.83
N SER A 175 4.22 4.43 11.28
CA SER A 175 5.58 3.87 11.29
C SER A 175 6.56 4.73 10.49
N CYS A 176 6.13 5.33 9.37
CA CYS A 176 6.97 6.28 8.64
C CYS A 176 7.23 7.57 9.42
N VAL A 177 6.24 8.09 10.13
CA VAL A 177 6.40 9.25 11.02
C VAL A 177 7.37 8.94 12.15
N TYR A 178 7.23 7.77 12.78
CA TYR A 178 8.08 7.34 13.89
C TYR A 178 9.56 7.17 13.47
N VAL A 179 9.81 6.49 12.35
CA VAL A 179 11.17 6.22 11.84
C VAL A 179 11.74 7.41 11.07
N GLN A 180 10.91 8.42 10.74
CA GLN A 180 11.27 9.58 9.91
C GLN A 180 11.85 9.20 8.53
N LYS A 181 11.38 8.09 7.94
CA LYS A 181 11.82 7.60 6.61
C LYS A 181 10.61 7.22 5.76
N TRP A 182 10.23 8.08 4.82
CA TRP A 182 9.05 7.85 3.97
C TRP A 182 9.31 6.88 2.84
N LYS A 183 10.58 6.69 2.43
CA LYS A 183 11.00 5.63 1.51
C LYS A 183 10.58 4.24 1.97
N LYS A 184 10.39 4.04 3.27
CA LYS A 184 9.97 2.77 3.86
C LYS A 184 8.46 2.53 3.83
N TRP A 185 7.64 3.51 3.44
CA TRP A 185 6.17 3.43 3.50
C TRP A 185 5.60 2.17 2.85
N ILE A 186 6.08 1.82 1.65
CA ILE A 186 5.63 0.60 0.96
C ILE A 186 6.03 -0.65 1.73
N SER A 187 7.25 -0.68 2.28
CA SER A 187 7.71 -1.80 3.12
C SER A 187 6.80 -2.00 4.32
N PHE A 188 6.50 -0.92 5.05
CA PHE A 188 5.65 -0.99 6.22
C PHE A 188 4.24 -1.42 5.87
N ARG A 189 3.67 -0.89 4.79
CA ARG A 189 2.36 -1.31 4.29
C ARG A 189 2.33 -2.81 3.95
N VAL A 190 3.34 -3.30 3.23
CA VAL A 190 3.46 -4.70 2.82
C VAL A 190 3.64 -5.60 4.05
N TYR A 191 4.50 -5.23 5.00
CA TYR A 191 4.69 -5.98 6.24
C TYR A 191 3.44 -6.00 7.13
N SER A 192 2.67 -4.91 7.20
CA SER A 192 1.39 -4.89 7.92
C SER A 192 0.34 -5.81 7.27
N LEU A 193 0.28 -5.84 5.93
CA LEU A 193 -0.54 -6.81 5.19
C LEU A 193 -0.13 -8.25 5.53
N TYR A 194 1.17 -8.53 5.53
CA TYR A 194 1.67 -9.87 5.87
C TYR A 194 1.32 -10.29 7.28
N TYR A 195 1.53 -9.40 8.25
CA TYR A 195 1.20 -9.68 9.63
C TYR A 195 -0.28 -10.06 9.77
N LEU A 196 -1.18 -9.34 9.09
CA LEU A 196 -2.61 -9.66 9.10
C LEU A 196 -2.91 -11.04 8.50
N ILE A 197 -2.33 -11.36 7.34
CA ILE A 197 -2.53 -12.66 6.67
C ILE A 197 -2.02 -13.82 7.55
N ILE A 198 -0.89 -13.64 8.22
CA ILE A 198 -0.32 -14.66 9.12
C ILE A 198 -1.25 -14.89 10.32
N LEU A 199 -1.72 -13.82 10.96
CA LEU A 199 -2.65 -13.96 12.07
C LEU A 199 -3.95 -14.62 11.62
N ASP A 200 -4.48 -14.22 10.47
CA ASP A 200 -5.69 -14.83 9.91
C ASP A 200 -5.51 -16.34 9.70
N ALA A 201 -4.39 -16.77 9.10
CA ALA A 201 -4.08 -18.19 8.91
C ALA A 201 -3.98 -18.98 10.22
N LEU A 202 -3.43 -18.36 11.27
CA LEU A 202 -3.24 -19.01 12.58
C LEU A 202 -4.57 -19.15 13.33
N PHE A 203 -5.44 -18.15 13.25
CA PHE A 203 -6.69 -18.13 14.00
C PHE A 203 -7.87 -18.78 13.25
N SER A 204 -7.88 -18.73 11.91
CA SER A 204 -8.97 -19.30 11.10
C SER A 204 -9.18 -20.79 11.34
N ARG A 205 -8.09 -21.53 11.62
CA ARG A 205 -8.14 -22.96 11.99
C ARG A 205 -8.93 -23.25 13.27
N ASN A 206 -9.11 -22.26 14.14
CA ASN A 206 -9.87 -22.39 15.38
C ASN A 206 -11.32 -21.86 15.25
N GLY A 207 -11.78 -21.62 14.02
CA GLY A 207 -13.10 -21.03 13.75
C GLY A 207 -13.19 -19.55 14.08
N PHE A 208 -12.05 -18.88 14.25
CA PHE A 208 -11.96 -17.47 14.63
C PHE A 208 -11.33 -16.63 13.52
N SER A 209 -12.04 -15.63 12.99
CA SER A 209 -11.47 -14.74 12.00
C SER A 209 -10.80 -13.54 12.68
N ILE A 210 -9.51 -13.28 12.39
CA ILE A 210 -8.85 -12.08 12.94
C ILE A 210 -9.53 -10.80 12.46
N TYR A 211 -10.21 -10.86 11.32
CA TYR A 211 -11.00 -9.79 10.74
C TYR A 211 -12.16 -9.36 11.65
N ASP A 212 -12.67 -10.25 12.52
CA ASP A 212 -13.71 -9.94 13.50
C ASP A 212 -13.22 -8.95 14.58
N TRP A 213 -11.92 -8.94 14.89
CA TRP A 213 -11.35 -7.92 15.80
C TRP A 213 -11.36 -6.51 15.20
N PHE A 214 -11.46 -6.41 13.88
CA PHE A 214 -11.61 -5.14 13.18
C PHE A 214 -13.07 -4.79 12.93
N TYR A 215 -14.00 -5.68 13.27
CA TYR A 215 -15.41 -5.38 13.17
C TYR A 215 -15.81 -4.32 14.19
N SER A 216 -16.32 -3.20 13.69
CA SER A 216 -16.90 -2.16 14.52
C SER A 216 -18.15 -1.64 13.82
N LYS A 217 -19.23 -1.46 14.58
CA LYS A 217 -20.47 -0.85 14.08
C LYS A 217 -20.24 0.56 13.52
N SER A 218 -19.17 1.25 13.92
CA SER A 218 -18.75 2.52 13.33
C SER A 218 -18.36 2.40 11.85
N PHE A 219 -17.99 1.20 11.40
CA PHE A 219 -17.69 0.88 10.01
C PHE A 219 -18.81 0.04 9.37
N SER A 220 -20.07 0.10 9.84
CA SER A 220 -21.20 -0.39 9.02
C SER A 220 -21.51 0.62 7.90
N PRO A 221 -21.93 0.20 6.69
CA PRO A 221 -22.15 1.07 5.53
C PRO A 221 -23.00 2.31 5.82
N GLU A 222 -24.04 2.12 6.61
CA GLU A 222 -24.97 3.16 7.09
C GLU A 222 -24.32 4.23 7.99
N ASN A 223 -23.21 3.90 8.66
CA ASN A 223 -22.49 4.79 9.57
C ASN A 223 -21.17 5.35 8.98
N ARG A 224 -20.70 4.80 7.84
CA ARG A 224 -19.38 5.16 7.25
C ARG A 224 -19.36 6.56 6.67
N ILE A 225 -20.41 6.95 5.94
CA ILE A 225 -20.43 8.15 5.12
C ILE A 225 -21.74 8.90 5.33
N THR A 226 -21.60 10.17 5.71
CA THR A 226 -22.70 11.13 5.71
C THR A 226 -22.57 12.02 4.46
N PRO A 227 -23.65 12.67 4.01
CA PRO A 227 -23.58 13.63 2.90
C PRO A 227 -22.54 14.73 3.13
N LEU A 228 -22.34 15.14 4.39
CA LEU A 228 -21.33 16.12 4.77
C LEU A 228 -19.90 15.58 4.57
N SER A 229 -19.63 14.35 5.02
CA SER A 229 -18.29 13.75 4.86
C SER A 229 -17.99 13.44 3.39
N GLU A 230 -18.98 13.04 2.59
CA GLU A 230 -18.83 12.84 1.15
C GLU A 230 -18.45 14.15 0.43
N ASN A 231 -19.12 15.26 0.75
CA ASN A 231 -18.77 16.58 0.20
C ASN A 231 -17.37 17.03 0.62
N LEU A 232 -17.00 16.83 1.89
CA LEU A 232 -15.65 17.15 2.38
C LEU A 232 -14.59 16.35 1.63
N PHE A 233 -14.79 15.03 1.48
CA PHE A 233 -13.88 14.17 0.73
C PHE A 233 -13.75 14.63 -0.72
N ARG A 234 -14.85 15.02 -1.36
CA ARG A 234 -14.85 15.55 -2.72
C ARG A 234 -13.94 16.78 -2.86
N ILE A 235 -14.10 17.76 -1.98
CA ILE A 235 -13.33 19.01 -1.99
C ILE A 235 -11.84 18.71 -1.76
N VAL A 236 -11.53 17.89 -0.76
CA VAL A 236 -10.15 17.50 -0.42
C VAL A 236 -9.50 16.74 -1.57
N SER A 237 -10.21 15.78 -2.19
CA SER A 237 -9.72 15.02 -3.34
C SER A 237 -9.40 15.93 -4.53
N ILE A 238 -10.29 16.89 -4.85
CA ILE A 238 -10.04 17.85 -5.94
C ILE A 238 -8.79 18.69 -5.63
N GLY A 239 -8.67 19.21 -4.41
CA GLY A 239 -7.51 19.99 -3.99
C GLY A 239 -6.20 19.21 -4.13
N LEU A 240 -6.16 17.97 -3.62
CA LEU A 240 -4.99 17.09 -3.73
C LEU A 240 -4.65 16.75 -5.18
N CYS A 241 -5.66 16.47 -6.02
CA CYS A 241 -5.45 16.23 -7.45
C CYS A 241 -4.74 17.40 -8.12
N MET A 242 -5.22 18.63 -7.88
CA MET A 242 -4.63 19.84 -8.47
C MET A 242 -3.18 20.03 -8.02
N ILE A 243 -2.88 19.83 -6.74
CA ILE A 243 -1.52 19.95 -6.21
C ILE A 243 -0.60 18.89 -6.83
N LEU A 244 -1.04 17.63 -6.92
CA LEU A 244 -0.26 16.54 -7.51
C LEU A 244 0.02 16.79 -9.00
N LEU A 245 -1.00 17.19 -9.77
CA LEU A 245 -0.86 17.52 -11.18
C LEU A 245 0.09 18.71 -11.39
N TYR A 246 -0.05 19.76 -10.58
CA TYR A 246 0.84 20.92 -10.63
C TYR A 246 2.31 20.54 -10.35
N ARG A 247 2.55 19.77 -9.27
CA ARG A 247 3.90 19.28 -8.95
C ARG A 247 4.47 18.42 -10.07
N TRP A 248 3.67 17.50 -10.60
CA TRP A 248 4.07 16.63 -11.70
C TRP A 248 4.42 17.42 -12.96
N TRP A 249 3.62 18.42 -13.31
CA TRP A 249 3.86 19.31 -14.45
C TRP A 249 5.16 20.11 -14.26
N LYS A 250 5.38 20.69 -13.07
CA LYS A 250 6.60 21.44 -12.73
C LYS A 250 7.87 20.58 -12.81
N VAL A 251 7.80 19.32 -12.40
CA VAL A 251 8.93 18.38 -12.49
C VAL A 251 9.28 18.04 -13.94
N ARG A 252 8.28 17.98 -14.85
CA ARG A 252 8.51 17.69 -16.27
C ARG A 252 8.92 18.92 -17.08
N ASN A 253 8.50 20.11 -16.65
CA ASN A 253 8.82 21.38 -17.29
C ASN A 253 9.57 22.28 -16.31
N PRO A 254 10.83 21.95 -15.96
CA PRO A 254 11.63 22.83 -15.13
C PRO A 254 11.77 24.18 -15.83
N PRO A 255 11.66 25.31 -15.09
CA PRO A 255 11.87 26.62 -15.69
C PRO A 255 13.28 26.67 -16.29
N SER A 256 13.39 27.22 -17.51
CA SER A 256 14.69 27.39 -18.17
C SER A 256 15.64 28.13 -17.24
N PRO A 257 16.93 27.75 -17.17
CA PRO A 257 17.89 28.49 -16.37
C PRO A 257 17.81 29.96 -16.79
N ARG A 258 17.53 30.85 -15.83
CA ARG A 258 17.57 32.29 -16.07
C ARG A 258 18.99 32.58 -16.55
N SER A 259 19.13 33.04 -17.80
CA SER A 259 20.37 33.60 -18.29
C SER A 259 20.78 34.70 -17.32
N SER A 260 21.82 34.46 -16.54
CA SER A 260 22.58 35.53 -15.90
C SER A 260 23.16 36.38 -17.03
N VAL A 261 22.42 37.42 -17.42
CA VAL A 261 22.98 38.50 -18.23
C VAL A 261 23.97 39.19 -17.30
N ASN A 262 25.23 38.76 -17.38
CA ASN A 262 26.35 39.54 -16.89
C ASN A 262 26.42 40.78 -17.78
N PHE A 263 25.89 41.90 -17.29
CA PHE A 263 26.28 43.21 -17.81
C PHE A 263 27.71 43.45 -17.35
N SER A 264 28.65 43.15 -18.25
CA SER A 264 30.01 43.70 -18.23
C SER A 264 29.98 45.15 -18.69
#